data_AF-A0A5J4Z8L5-F1
#
_entry.id   AF-A0A5J4Z8L5-F1
#
_cell.length_a   1.000
_cell.length_b   1.000
_cell.length_c   1.000
_cell.angle_alpha   90.00
_cell.angle_beta   90.00
_cell.angle_gamma   90.00
#
_symmetry.space_group_name_H-M   'P 1'
#
loop_
_entity.id
_entity.type
_entity.pdbx_description
1 polymer ?
#
loop_
_entity_poly.entity_id
_entity_poly.type
_entity_poly.pdbx_seq_one_letter_code
_entity_poly.pdbx_strand_id
1 'polypeptide(L)'
;MFAQDERVDHVWNQRHTQFAVRLCLVERVRLSAARLRACGSMQYEGTVSGGRRICLGVGDRALLVEESRVAWEIPWTAVVDVVRGSSQEEVQLMCMVPKSRSAPYRKEVGEKLSAEYQKQSLEWRKWAITLSRTDADSFSAAVWARLGRAFRNQKIDVVINPISGGNHANVVKYQRWVQPILENAGLQPVEHVTTSQGDGERYAETLDLVDSVGILSIGGDGTLYELVNGLCRNPKYVEGICFPIGVLPFGSGNGVAASLQCSESLEWSVLQCVRSCRVQSYQMLCPAWVVRDDLDEKRLSVLGVTWGLVADTDVDSDTCRWLGSARFDVVGLRNLLFKDGRRGRISLVCSDGQSALDEIRGFQNREGPGDLGAGTYSSVMAYTAPFATPQYNFAPFAKLESQEIDVVILRKQNFSCKMLKMFLSGAFERGAHVLDRSVLYFKSRELTIETLDNSPLVLDGELTRANQVRIFFDDSSPAFNMMHCTM
;
A
#
# COMPACT_ATOMS: atom_id res chain seq x y z
N MET A 1 34.26 -55.13 34.73
CA MET A 1 35.62 -55.35 34.22
C MET A 1 35.58 -55.05 32.73
N PHE A 2 36.41 -54.11 32.30
CA PHE A 2 36.35 -53.35 31.05
C PHE A 2 36.35 -54.20 29.76
N ALA A 3 35.66 -53.72 28.72
CA ALA A 3 36.29 -53.28 27.47
C ALA A 3 35.27 -52.65 26.50
N GLN A 4 35.59 -51.44 26.05
CA GLN A 4 35.10 -50.75 24.87
C GLN A 4 35.86 -51.22 23.62
N ASP A 5 35.46 -50.64 22.47
CA ASP A 5 36.11 -50.58 21.15
C ASP A 5 35.79 -51.69 20.15
N GLU A 6 35.57 -51.43 18.87
CA GLU A 6 35.21 -50.24 18.08
C GLU A 6 34.99 -50.78 16.64
N ARG A 7 34.35 -49.99 15.76
CA ARG A 7 34.48 -49.99 14.29
C ARG A 7 33.61 -50.89 13.38
N VAL A 8 32.82 -50.16 12.58
CA VAL A 8 32.91 -50.01 11.11
C VAL A 8 31.93 -50.82 10.23
N ASP A 9 31.25 -50.02 9.40
CA ASP A 9 30.63 -50.27 8.09
C ASP A 9 29.43 -51.20 7.94
N HIS A 10 28.25 -50.56 7.93
CA HIS A 10 27.05 -51.13 7.31
C HIS A 10 27.05 -50.92 5.80
N VAL A 11 27.44 -51.98 5.09
CA VAL A 11 27.10 -52.21 3.68
C VAL A 11 25.81 -53.05 3.61
N TRP A 12 24.81 -52.47 2.93
CA TRP A 12 23.81 -53.10 2.08
C TRP A 12 23.32 -54.51 2.40
N ASN A 13 22.01 -54.64 2.63
CA ASN A 13 21.30 -55.81 2.15
C ASN A 13 20.18 -55.41 1.18
N GLN A 14 20.32 -55.95 -0.02
CA GLN A 14 19.46 -55.77 -1.17
C GLN A 14 18.16 -56.57 -1.02
N ARG A 15 17.14 -56.10 -1.77
CA ARG A 15 16.19 -56.85 -2.61
C ARG A 15 14.72 -56.52 -2.30
N HIS A 16 14.25 -55.43 -2.91
CA HIS A 16 13.06 -55.55 -3.75
C HIS A 16 13.30 -54.82 -5.07
N THR A 17 13.17 -55.63 -6.12
CA THR A 17 13.58 -55.44 -7.50
C THR A 17 12.59 -54.56 -8.25
N GLN A 18 13.12 -53.68 -9.10
CA GLN A 18 12.58 -53.28 -10.41
C GLN A 18 11.06 -53.07 -10.52
N PHE A 19 10.61 -51.81 -10.56
CA PHE A 19 9.61 -51.27 -11.51
C PHE A 19 9.29 -49.81 -11.12
N ALA A 20 10.22 -48.88 -11.34
CA ALA A 20 9.94 -47.45 -11.12
C ALA A 20 10.83 -46.53 -11.98
N VAL A 21 11.08 -46.90 -13.24
CA VAL A 21 11.75 -46.01 -14.21
C VAL A 21 11.00 -46.10 -15.54
N ARG A 22 9.81 -45.45 -15.63
CA ARG A 22 9.22 -44.91 -16.89
C ARG A 22 7.81 -44.30 -16.82
N LEU A 23 7.33 -43.81 -15.67
CA LEU A 23 5.98 -43.19 -15.60
C LEU A 23 5.91 -41.75 -15.07
N CYS A 24 7.05 -41.07 -14.84
CA CYS A 24 7.05 -39.70 -14.32
C CYS A 24 6.85 -38.58 -15.38
N LEU A 25 6.68 -38.91 -16.66
CA LEU A 25 6.51 -37.92 -17.74
C LEU A 25 5.12 -37.94 -18.40
N VAL A 26 4.29 -38.94 -18.12
CA VAL A 26 2.98 -39.11 -18.79
C VAL A 26 1.81 -38.70 -17.88
N GLU A 27 1.93 -38.82 -16.55
CA GLU A 27 0.85 -38.42 -15.61
C GLU A 27 0.76 -36.90 -15.36
N ARG A 28 1.87 -36.15 -15.45
CA ARG A 28 1.82 -34.67 -15.32
C ARG A 28 1.09 -33.99 -16.48
N VAL A 29 1.07 -34.59 -17.67
CA VAL A 29 0.48 -34.03 -18.90
C VAL A 29 -1.04 -34.22 -18.95
N ARG A 30 -1.60 -35.25 -18.30
CA ARG A 30 -3.05 -35.49 -18.27
C ARG A 30 -3.79 -34.74 -17.17
N LEU A 31 -3.09 -34.36 -16.09
CA LEU A 31 -3.68 -33.64 -14.96
C LEU A 31 -3.91 -32.14 -15.22
N SER A 32 -3.25 -31.51 -16.21
CA SER A 32 -3.45 -30.08 -16.52
C SER A 32 -4.72 -29.85 -17.35
N ALA A 33 -4.91 -30.59 -18.44
CA ALA A 33 -6.11 -30.52 -19.28
C ALA A 33 -7.40 -30.95 -18.55
N ALA A 34 -7.33 -31.95 -17.66
CA ALA A 34 -8.48 -32.38 -16.86
C ALA A 34 -8.87 -31.37 -15.76
N ARG A 35 -7.93 -30.57 -15.26
CA ARG A 35 -8.17 -29.55 -14.22
C ARG A 35 -8.58 -28.19 -14.76
N LEU A 36 -8.10 -27.81 -15.95
CA LEU A 36 -8.67 -26.70 -16.72
C LEU A 36 -10.17 -26.96 -16.96
N ARG A 37 -10.58 -28.21 -17.19
CA ARG A 37 -12.00 -28.59 -17.37
C ARG A 37 -12.81 -28.56 -16.06
N ALA A 38 -12.17 -28.73 -14.91
CA ALA A 38 -12.83 -28.76 -13.61
C ALA A 38 -13.20 -27.37 -13.06
N CYS A 39 -12.63 -26.28 -13.62
CA CYS A 39 -12.88 -24.90 -13.16
C CYS A 39 -14.04 -24.18 -13.86
N GLY A 40 -14.81 -24.84 -14.73
CA GLY A 40 -15.90 -24.19 -15.49
C GLY A 40 -15.46 -23.07 -16.45
N SER A 41 -14.15 -22.91 -16.67
CA SER A 41 -13.55 -21.85 -17.47
C SER A 41 -13.69 -22.07 -18.97
N MET A 42 -13.91 -21.01 -19.75
CA MET A 42 -13.77 -21.07 -21.22
C MET A 42 -12.32 -21.39 -21.58
N GLN A 43 -12.13 -22.33 -22.51
CA GLN A 43 -10.81 -22.84 -22.90
C GLN A 43 -10.50 -22.54 -24.35
N TYR A 44 -9.25 -22.19 -24.61
CA TYR A 44 -8.75 -21.90 -25.93
C TYR A 44 -7.41 -22.60 -26.13
N GLU A 45 -7.20 -23.14 -27.32
CA GLU A 45 -5.92 -23.74 -27.71
C GLU A 45 -5.34 -22.96 -28.88
N GLY A 46 -4.06 -22.65 -28.79
CA GLY A 46 -3.37 -21.87 -29.80
C GLY A 46 -1.90 -22.20 -29.91
N THR A 47 -1.22 -21.37 -30.69
CA THR A 47 0.24 -21.42 -30.84
C THR A 47 0.84 -20.06 -30.59
N VAL A 48 1.95 -20.02 -29.85
CA VAL A 48 2.74 -18.79 -29.68
C VAL A 48 3.79 -18.67 -30.77
N SER A 49 4.32 -17.46 -30.98
CA SER A 49 5.45 -17.21 -31.90
C SER A 49 6.59 -18.22 -31.66
N GLY A 50 6.96 -18.96 -32.71
CA GLY A 50 7.91 -20.08 -32.64
C GLY A 50 7.27 -21.48 -32.57
N GLY A 51 5.95 -21.60 -32.78
CA GLY A 51 5.26 -22.88 -32.99
C GLY A 51 4.98 -23.71 -31.73
N ARG A 52 5.19 -23.13 -30.54
CA ARG A 52 4.94 -23.80 -29.26
C ARG A 52 3.45 -23.75 -28.95
N ARG A 53 2.89 -24.87 -28.46
CA ARG A 53 1.48 -24.95 -28.05
C ARG A 53 1.25 -24.15 -26.77
N ILE A 54 0.14 -23.43 -26.75
CA ILE A 54 -0.37 -22.73 -25.57
C ILE A 54 -1.83 -23.10 -25.35
N CYS A 55 -2.20 -23.30 -24.08
CA CYS A 55 -3.58 -23.48 -23.64
C CYS A 55 -3.94 -22.31 -22.72
N LEU A 56 -5.12 -21.74 -22.93
CA LEU A 56 -5.63 -20.60 -22.17
C LEU A 56 -6.94 -20.98 -21.49
N GLY A 57 -7.12 -20.54 -20.25
CA GLY A 57 -8.37 -20.71 -19.50
C GLY A 57 -8.81 -19.39 -18.88
N VAL A 58 -10.02 -18.93 -19.20
CA VAL A 58 -10.62 -17.73 -18.59
C VAL A 58 -11.47 -18.18 -17.40
N GLY A 59 -10.92 -18.09 -16.19
CA GLY A 59 -11.59 -18.46 -14.94
C GLY A 59 -12.06 -17.25 -14.14
N ASP A 60 -12.96 -17.45 -13.17
CA ASP A 60 -13.59 -16.35 -12.39
C ASP A 60 -12.61 -15.43 -11.67
N ARG A 61 -11.55 -15.98 -11.08
CA ARG A 61 -10.59 -15.21 -10.27
C ARG A 61 -9.25 -14.97 -10.94
N ALA A 62 -8.91 -15.75 -11.96
CA ALA A 62 -7.60 -15.69 -12.60
C ALA A 62 -7.67 -16.13 -14.07
N LEU A 63 -6.69 -15.67 -14.84
CA LEU A 63 -6.37 -16.16 -16.17
C LEU A 63 -5.36 -17.30 -16.05
N LEU A 64 -5.69 -18.44 -16.64
CA LEU A 64 -4.82 -19.61 -16.69
C LEU A 64 -4.08 -19.63 -18.03
N VAL A 65 -2.76 -19.74 -17.97
CA VAL A 65 -1.90 -19.81 -19.15
C VAL A 65 -0.98 -21.00 -19.01
N GLU A 66 -1.03 -21.95 -19.94
CA GLU A 66 -0.12 -23.09 -20.00
C GLU A 66 0.65 -23.06 -21.32
N GLU A 67 1.94 -22.78 -21.24
CA GLU A 67 2.85 -22.78 -22.40
C GLU A 67 3.82 -23.96 -22.29
N SER A 68 3.72 -24.90 -23.22
CA SER A 68 4.52 -26.14 -23.25
C SER A 68 4.43 -27.02 -21.98
N ARG A 69 5.17 -26.70 -20.92
CA ARG A 69 5.22 -27.44 -19.64
C ARG A 69 5.16 -26.55 -18.41
N VAL A 70 5.00 -25.24 -18.60
CA VAL A 70 4.89 -24.26 -17.52
C VAL A 70 3.47 -23.73 -17.53
N ALA A 71 2.85 -23.69 -16.37
CA ALA A 71 1.51 -23.15 -16.18
C ALA A 71 1.57 -22.01 -15.17
N TRP A 72 0.83 -20.94 -15.46
CA TRP A 72 0.63 -19.79 -14.61
C TRP A 72 -0.85 -19.63 -14.29
N GLU A 73 -1.12 -19.32 -13.03
CA GLU A 73 -2.40 -18.80 -12.56
C GLU A 73 -2.21 -17.31 -12.28
N ILE A 74 -2.70 -16.47 -13.20
CA ILE A 74 -2.44 -15.03 -13.24
C ILE A 74 -3.68 -14.32 -12.68
N PRO A 75 -3.60 -13.64 -11.53
CA PRO A 75 -4.74 -12.88 -11.02
C PRO A 75 -5.14 -11.80 -12.03
N TRP A 76 -6.43 -11.46 -12.12
CA TRP A 76 -6.91 -10.47 -13.10
C TRP A 76 -6.23 -9.10 -12.99
N THR A 77 -5.78 -8.72 -11.80
CA THR A 77 -4.97 -7.51 -11.58
C THR A 77 -3.63 -7.54 -12.32
N ALA A 78 -3.02 -8.72 -12.51
CA ALA A 78 -1.74 -8.88 -13.22
C ALA A 78 -1.89 -9.07 -14.74
N VAL A 79 -3.13 -9.17 -15.23
CA VAL A 79 -3.43 -9.14 -16.67
C VAL A 79 -3.55 -7.68 -17.08
N VAL A 80 -2.60 -7.21 -17.88
CA VAL A 80 -2.50 -5.79 -18.25
C VAL A 80 -3.38 -5.48 -19.43
N ASP A 81 -3.34 -6.27 -20.50
CA ASP A 81 -4.20 -6.03 -21.65
C ASP A 81 -4.31 -7.24 -22.58
N VAL A 82 -5.34 -7.23 -23.43
CA VAL A 82 -5.51 -8.16 -24.54
C VAL A 82 -5.91 -7.36 -25.80
N VAL A 83 -5.01 -7.35 -26.78
CA VAL A 83 -5.22 -6.60 -28.03
C VAL A 83 -5.21 -7.55 -29.22
N ARG A 84 -5.94 -7.18 -30.28
CA ARG A 84 -5.87 -7.92 -31.54
C ARG A 84 -4.51 -7.68 -32.19
N GLY A 85 -3.93 -8.76 -32.73
CA GLY A 85 -2.68 -8.72 -33.47
C GLY A 85 -2.86 -8.21 -34.90
N SER A 86 -1.85 -8.49 -35.73
CA SER A 86 -1.82 -8.05 -37.13
C SER A 86 -2.81 -8.80 -38.02
N SER A 87 -3.13 -10.04 -37.65
CA SER A 87 -4.16 -10.88 -38.29
C SER A 87 -5.39 -11.03 -37.40
N GLN A 88 -6.54 -11.38 -37.98
CA GLN A 88 -7.77 -11.66 -37.22
C GLN A 88 -7.71 -12.93 -36.36
N GLU A 89 -6.65 -13.72 -36.50
CA GLU A 89 -6.39 -14.94 -35.74
C GLU A 89 -5.37 -14.70 -34.62
N GLU A 90 -4.68 -13.56 -34.64
CA GLU A 90 -3.66 -13.22 -33.66
C GLU A 90 -4.24 -12.40 -32.50
N VAL A 91 -3.88 -12.78 -31.28
CA VAL A 91 -4.15 -12.04 -30.04
C VAL A 91 -2.83 -11.79 -29.33
N GLN A 92 -2.62 -10.56 -28.88
CA GLN A 92 -1.50 -10.20 -28.03
C GLN A 92 -1.98 -10.07 -26.58
N LEU A 93 -1.57 -11.02 -25.75
CA LEU A 93 -1.85 -11.05 -24.31
C LEU A 93 -0.66 -10.47 -23.55
N MET A 94 -0.90 -9.47 -22.71
CA MET A 94 0.10 -8.76 -21.93
C MET A 94 -0.16 -8.96 -20.43
N CYS A 95 0.79 -9.58 -19.74
CA CYS A 95 0.68 -9.87 -18.30
C CYS A 95 2.02 -9.67 -17.58
N MET A 96 1.94 -9.46 -16.28
CA MET A 96 3.06 -9.68 -15.36
C MET A 96 2.96 -11.10 -14.80
N VAL A 97 4.07 -11.85 -14.76
CA VAL A 97 4.13 -13.20 -14.18
C VAL A 97 5.33 -13.39 -13.25
N PRO A 98 5.33 -14.38 -12.34
CA PRO A 98 6.51 -14.69 -11.54
C PRO A 98 7.70 -15.16 -12.39
N LYS A 99 8.91 -14.73 -12.01
CA LYS A 99 10.16 -15.16 -12.68
C LYS A 99 10.35 -16.67 -12.60
N SER A 100 10.74 -17.26 -13.74
CA SER A 100 10.86 -18.71 -14.03
C SER A 100 11.67 -19.57 -13.05
N ARG A 101 12.50 -19.01 -12.14
CA ARG A 101 13.22 -19.80 -11.11
C ARG A 101 12.33 -20.23 -9.94
N SER A 102 11.17 -19.61 -9.82
CA SER A 102 10.07 -20.01 -8.92
C SER A 102 9.22 -21.00 -9.70
N ALA A 103 9.15 -22.26 -9.25
CA ALA A 103 8.37 -23.35 -9.86
C ALA A 103 6.92 -22.93 -10.22
N PRO A 104 6.22 -23.59 -11.17
CA PRO A 104 4.84 -23.26 -11.53
C PRO A 104 3.98 -23.19 -10.27
N TYR A 105 3.57 -21.97 -9.91
CA TYR A 105 2.96 -21.65 -8.64
C TYR A 105 1.57 -22.28 -8.57
N ARG A 106 1.27 -22.95 -7.45
CA ARG A 106 -0.01 -23.62 -7.25
C ARG A 106 -0.42 -23.51 -5.78
N LYS A 107 -1.32 -22.57 -5.48
CA LYS A 107 -1.95 -22.40 -4.16
C LYS A 107 -3.32 -21.72 -4.29
N GLU A 108 -4.09 -21.83 -3.19
CA GLU A 108 -5.55 -21.62 -3.10
C GLU A 108 -6.10 -20.31 -3.70
N VAL A 109 -7.33 -20.44 -4.20
CA VAL A 109 -8.10 -19.51 -5.02
C VAL A 109 -8.69 -18.36 -4.18
N GLY A 110 -8.36 -17.10 -4.48
CA GLY A 110 -8.96 -15.90 -3.84
C GLY A 110 -7.94 -14.82 -3.44
N GLU A 111 -8.27 -13.98 -2.46
CA GLU A 111 -7.36 -12.95 -1.90
C GLU A 111 -5.97 -13.50 -1.54
N LYS A 112 -5.91 -14.75 -1.08
CA LYS A 112 -4.65 -15.45 -0.79
C LYS A 112 -3.72 -15.53 -2.01
N LEU A 113 -4.25 -15.79 -3.20
CA LEU A 113 -3.46 -15.83 -4.45
C LEU A 113 -2.81 -14.47 -4.71
N SER A 114 -3.57 -13.39 -4.58
CA SER A 114 -3.08 -12.02 -4.79
C SER A 114 -2.00 -11.63 -3.78
N ALA A 115 -2.19 -11.95 -2.50
CA ALA A 115 -1.18 -11.69 -1.46
C ALA A 115 0.10 -12.52 -1.67
N GLU A 116 -0.03 -13.76 -2.15
CA GLU A 116 1.13 -14.59 -2.48
C GLU A 116 1.83 -14.13 -3.78
N TYR A 117 1.10 -13.54 -4.72
CA TYR A 117 1.64 -12.96 -5.96
C TYR A 117 2.49 -11.73 -5.67
N GLN A 118 2.03 -10.86 -4.77
CA GLN A 118 2.71 -9.63 -4.35
C GLN A 118 4.11 -9.87 -3.79
N LYS A 119 4.31 -11.02 -3.13
CA LYS A 119 5.58 -11.41 -2.51
C LYS A 119 6.61 -11.93 -3.51
N GLN A 120 6.23 -12.11 -4.78
CA GLN A 120 7.09 -12.69 -5.80
C GLN A 120 7.75 -11.62 -6.65
N SER A 121 8.96 -11.93 -7.15
CA SER A 121 9.58 -11.12 -8.19
C SER A 121 8.88 -11.36 -9.52
N LEU A 122 8.24 -10.31 -10.05
CA LEU A 122 7.49 -10.35 -11.30
C LEU A 122 8.40 -10.04 -12.51
N GLU A 123 8.00 -10.54 -13.68
CA GLU A 123 8.57 -10.23 -14.99
C GLU A 123 7.46 -10.02 -16.02
N TRP A 124 7.77 -9.18 -17.01
CA TRP A 124 6.87 -8.92 -18.14
C TRP A 124 6.77 -10.14 -19.05
N ARG A 125 5.55 -10.49 -19.47
CA ARG A 125 5.30 -11.46 -20.53
C ARG A 125 4.29 -10.91 -21.52
N LYS A 126 4.70 -10.92 -22.79
CA LYS A 126 3.84 -10.66 -23.94
C LYS A 126 3.78 -11.92 -24.77
N TRP A 127 2.58 -12.49 -24.92
CA TRP A 127 2.34 -13.60 -25.83
C TRP A 127 1.65 -13.09 -27.08
N ALA A 128 2.23 -13.36 -28.25
CA ALA A 128 1.53 -13.30 -29.53
C ALA A 128 0.99 -14.70 -29.82
N ILE A 129 -0.33 -14.86 -29.75
CA ILE A 129 -1.03 -16.14 -29.77
C ILE A 129 -1.90 -16.20 -31.02
N THR A 130 -1.65 -17.20 -31.86
CA THR A 130 -2.53 -17.54 -32.97
C THR A 130 -3.59 -18.53 -32.50
N LEU A 131 -4.86 -18.13 -32.61
CA LEU A 131 -6.06 -18.89 -32.31
C LEU A 131 -6.91 -19.03 -33.58
N SER A 132 -7.93 -19.88 -33.57
CA SER A 132 -8.97 -19.78 -34.60
C SER A 132 -9.64 -18.40 -34.52
N ARG A 133 -10.14 -17.85 -35.63
CA ARG A 133 -10.77 -16.53 -35.64
C ARG A 133 -11.88 -16.39 -34.58
N THR A 134 -12.74 -17.40 -34.46
CA THR A 134 -13.83 -17.44 -33.48
C THR A 134 -13.32 -17.48 -32.05
N ASP A 135 -12.26 -18.24 -31.79
CA ASP A 135 -11.64 -18.33 -30.47
C ASP A 135 -10.94 -17.03 -30.10
N ALA A 136 -10.30 -16.37 -31.06
CA ALA A 136 -9.64 -15.10 -30.85
C ALA A 136 -10.62 -13.99 -30.44
N ASP A 137 -11.81 -13.93 -31.08
CA ASP A 137 -12.90 -13.03 -30.72
C ASP A 137 -13.45 -13.35 -29.32
N SER A 138 -13.80 -14.61 -29.09
CA SER A 138 -14.38 -15.08 -27.82
C SER A 138 -13.42 -14.89 -26.64
N PHE A 139 -12.14 -15.22 -26.82
CA PHE A 139 -11.11 -15.06 -25.79
C PHE A 139 -10.89 -13.59 -25.44
N SER A 140 -10.74 -12.72 -26.44
CA SER A 140 -10.54 -11.29 -26.22
C SER A 140 -11.74 -10.69 -25.48
N ALA A 141 -12.96 -11.00 -25.90
CA ALA A 141 -14.18 -10.54 -25.24
C ALA A 141 -14.28 -11.04 -23.79
N ALA A 142 -13.97 -12.31 -23.55
CA ALA A 142 -14.02 -12.91 -22.22
C ALA A 142 -13.00 -12.29 -21.26
N VAL A 143 -11.79 -11.98 -21.73
CA VAL A 143 -10.77 -11.27 -20.95
C VAL A 143 -11.18 -9.82 -20.69
N TRP A 144 -11.66 -9.09 -21.70
CA TRP A 144 -12.14 -7.72 -21.54
C TRP A 144 -13.31 -7.60 -20.55
N ALA A 145 -14.21 -8.57 -20.54
CA ALA A 145 -15.29 -8.65 -19.55
C ALA A 145 -14.77 -8.71 -18.10
N ARG A 146 -13.51 -9.16 -17.88
CA ARG A 146 -12.87 -9.20 -16.56
C ARG A 146 -12.02 -7.97 -16.28
N LEU A 147 -11.33 -7.45 -17.29
CA LEU A 147 -10.47 -6.28 -17.16
C LEU A 147 -11.24 -4.99 -16.88
N GLY A 148 -12.46 -4.86 -17.43
CA GLY A 148 -13.27 -3.64 -17.31
C GLY A 148 -13.08 -2.72 -18.52
N ARG A 149 -13.17 -1.40 -18.32
CA ARG A 149 -13.08 -0.44 -19.43
C ARG A 149 -11.69 -0.45 -20.07
N ALA A 150 -11.64 -0.32 -21.40
CA ALA A 150 -10.39 -0.13 -22.12
C ALA A 150 -9.90 1.32 -21.97
N PHE A 151 -8.60 1.49 -21.80
CA PHE A 151 -7.97 2.79 -21.94
C PHE A 151 -7.73 3.03 -23.43
N ARG A 152 -8.41 4.03 -24.01
CA ARG A 152 -8.31 4.37 -25.43
C ARG A 152 -7.32 5.53 -25.62
N ASN A 153 -6.04 5.30 -25.30
CA ASN A 153 -5.01 6.36 -25.30
C ASN A 153 -5.37 7.54 -24.38
N GLN A 154 -6.01 7.25 -23.25
CA GLN A 154 -6.35 8.28 -22.27
C GLN A 154 -5.11 8.69 -21.48
N LYS A 155 -5.05 9.96 -21.07
CA LYS A 155 -3.92 10.46 -20.28
C LYS A 155 -4.01 9.96 -18.84
N ILE A 156 -2.86 9.83 -18.20
CA ILE A 156 -2.74 9.70 -16.74
C ILE A 156 -1.60 10.60 -16.28
N ASP A 157 -1.86 11.46 -15.31
CA ASP A 157 -0.83 12.35 -14.79
C ASP A 157 0.09 11.59 -13.85
N VAL A 158 1.38 11.91 -13.88
CA VAL A 158 2.38 11.27 -13.03
C VAL A 158 3.27 12.34 -12.42
N VAL A 159 3.07 12.61 -11.13
CA VAL A 159 3.91 13.55 -10.38
C VAL A 159 5.03 12.78 -9.68
N ILE A 160 6.27 13.13 -10.00
CA ILE A 160 7.47 12.42 -9.56
C ILE A 160 8.29 13.33 -8.67
N ASN A 161 8.43 12.97 -7.40
CA ASN A 161 9.45 13.54 -6.53
C ASN A 161 10.79 12.82 -6.75
N PRO A 162 11.79 13.46 -7.38
CA PRO A 162 13.03 12.79 -7.74
C PRO A 162 13.89 12.44 -6.52
N ILE A 163 13.79 13.19 -5.42
CA ILE A 163 14.69 13.12 -4.25
C ILE A 163 14.16 12.18 -3.15
N SER A 164 12.84 11.95 -3.11
CA SER A 164 12.19 11.13 -2.09
C SER A 164 12.86 9.75 -1.91
N GLY A 165 12.99 9.29 -0.66
CA GLY A 165 13.64 8.01 -0.35
C GLY A 165 15.17 7.99 -0.49
N GLY A 166 15.81 9.14 -0.70
CA GLY A 166 17.26 9.35 -0.54
C GLY A 166 18.17 8.82 -1.66
N ASN A 167 17.62 8.09 -2.64
CA ASN A 167 18.41 7.43 -3.69
C ASN A 167 18.42 8.16 -5.05
N HIS A 168 17.69 9.27 -5.20
CA HIS A 168 17.57 10.06 -6.43
C HIS A 168 17.19 9.24 -7.69
N ALA A 169 16.68 8.02 -7.50
CA ALA A 169 16.47 7.06 -8.58
C ALA A 169 14.99 6.91 -8.95
N ASN A 170 14.13 7.79 -8.43
CA ASN A 170 12.68 7.64 -8.59
C ASN A 170 12.26 7.78 -10.06
N VAL A 171 12.88 8.70 -10.82
CA VAL A 171 12.67 8.83 -12.27
C VAL A 171 13.09 7.54 -12.99
N VAL A 172 14.27 6.99 -12.69
CA VAL A 172 14.77 5.76 -13.31
C VAL A 172 13.89 4.55 -12.98
N LYS A 173 13.46 4.43 -11.73
CA LYS A 173 12.54 3.39 -11.28
C LYS A 173 11.16 3.52 -11.94
N TYR A 174 10.64 4.74 -12.09
CA TYR A 174 9.42 5.02 -12.82
C TYR A 174 9.54 4.55 -14.28
N GLN A 175 10.57 5.00 -15.00
CA GLN A 175 10.81 4.64 -16.41
C GLN A 175 10.96 3.12 -16.60
N ARG A 176 11.58 2.45 -15.62
CA ARG A 176 11.83 1.01 -15.68
C ARG A 176 10.61 0.15 -15.35
N TRP A 177 9.80 0.57 -14.38
CA TRP A 177 8.79 -0.31 -13.76
C TRP A 177 7.36 0.20 -13.87
N VAL A 178 7.15 1.52 -13.87
CA VAL A 178 5.80 2.13 -13.86
C VAL A 178 5.36 2.47 -15.27
N GLN A 179 6.17 3.25 -15.99
CA GLN A 179 5.87 3.72 -17.34
C GLN A 179 5.47 2.56 -18.29
N PRO A 180 6.21 1.43 -18.35
CA PRO A 180 5.85 0.35 -19.27
C PRO A 180 4.50 -0.28 -18.93
N ILE A 181 4.12 -0.37 -17.65
CA ILE A 181 2.83 -0.93 -17.25
C ILE A 181 1.69 -0.02 -17.72
N LEU A 182 1.84 1.30 -17.56
CA LEU A 182 0.85 2.28 -18.00
C LEU A 182 0.67 2.26 -19.51
N GLU A 183 1.78 2.31 -20.27
CA GLU A 183 1.76 2.28 -21.73
C GLU A 183 1.14 0.99 -22.27
N ASN A 184 1.53 -0.17 -21.73
CA ASN A 184 0.94 -1.45 -22.14
C ASN A 184 -0.53 -1.61 -21.71
N ALA A 185 -1.00 -0.84 -20.72
CA ALA A 185 -2.42 -0.79 -20.37
C ALA A 185 -3.25 0.07 -21.33
N GLY A 186 -2.62 0.81 -22.25
CA GLY A 186 -3.26 1.75 -23.18
C GLY A 186 -3.38 3.18 -22.64
N LEU A 187 -2.60 3.54 -21.61
CA LEU A 187 -2.55 4.89 -21.05
C LEU A 187 -1.38 5.69 -21.61
N GLN A 188 -1.54 7.02 -21.65
CA GLN A 188 -0.48 7.97 -21.99
C GLN A 188 -0.02 8.71 -20.72
N PRO A 189 1.11 8.34 -20.12
CA PRO A 189 1.61 9.04 -18.95
C PRO A 189 2.03 10.47 -19.31
N VAL A 190 1.55 11.44 -18.54
CA VAL A 190 1.95 12.86 -18.60
C VAL A 190 2.80 13.14 -17.36
N GLU A 191 4.11 13.29 -17.56
CA GLU A 191 5.07 13.36 -16.47
C GLU A 191 5.30 14.79 -15.99
N HIS A 192 5.24 14.98 -14.66
CA HIS A 192 5.67 16.19 -13.98
C HIS A 192 6.68 15.85 -12.89
N VAL A 193 7.95 16.17 -13.13
CA VAL A 193 9.01 15.98 -12.14
C VAL A 193 9.09 17.22 -11.26
N THR A 194 8.82 17.08 -9.97
CA THR A 194 8.81 18.22 -9.04
C THR A 194 10.21 18.79 -8.87
N THR A 195 10.31 20.11 -8.87
CA THR A 195 11.57 20.86 -8.79
C THR A 195 11.86 21.41 -7.39
N SER A 196 10.83 21.60 -6.57
CA SER A 196 10.89 22.24 -5.26
C SER A 196 9.67 21.88 -4.41
N GLN A 197 9.70 22.25 -3.12
CA GLN A 197 8.53 22.13 -2.25
C GLN A 197 7.35 22.96 -2.78
N GLY A 198 6.15 22.40 -2.72
CA GLY A 198 4.91 23.01 -3.21
C GLY A 198 4.75 22.98 -4.73
N ASP A 199 5.67 22.35 -5.46
CA ASP A 199 5.58 22.24 -6.92
C ASP A 199 4.51 21.24 -7.35
N GLY A 200 4.32 20.14 -6.60
CA GLY A 200 3.22 19.22 -6.84
C GLY A 200 1.87 19.86 -6.53
N GLU A 201 1.80 20.70 -5.51
CA GLU A 201 0.59 21.44 -5.11
C GLU A 201 0.14 22.39 -6.22
N ARG A 202 1.06 23.21 -6.75
CA ARG A 202 0.79 24.12 -7.88
C ARG A 202 0.39 23.38 -9.15
N TYR A 203 1.03 22.24 -9.43
CA TYR A 203 0.67 21.40 -10.57
C TYR A 203 -0.77 20.89 -10.44
N ALA A 204 -1.11 20.28 -9.30
CA ALA A 204 -2.45 19.75 -9.04
C ALA A 204 -3.56 20.82 -9.07
N GLU A 205 -3.27 22.03 -8.56
CA GLU A 205 -4.21 23.16 -8.58
C GLU A 205 -4.57 23.60 -10.00
N THR A 206 -3.60 23.55 -10.93
CA THR A 206 -3.74 24.03 -12.32
C THR A 206 -4.04 22.93 -13.34
N LEU A 207 -4.08 21.68 -12.89
CA LEU A 207 -4.24 20.50 -13.74
C LEU A 207 -5.62 20.47 -14.43
N ASP A 208 -5.62 20.09 -15.71
CA ASP A 208 -6.86 19.77 -16.43
C ASP A 208 -7.33 18.35 -16.14
N LEU A 209 -8.35 18.23 -15.30
CA LEU A 209 -8.89 16.95 -14.84
C LEU A 209 -9.73 16.20 -15.88
N VAL A 210 -10.17 16.86 -16.96
CA VAL A 210 -11.14 16.27 -17.92
C VAL A 210 -10.48 15.26 -18.86
N ASP A 211 -9.25 15.53 -19.25
CA ASP A 211 -8.51 14.75 -20.25
C ASP A 211 -7.74 13.56 -19.67
N SER A 212 -7.78 13.40 -18.34
CA SER A 212 -6.93 12.48 -17.59
C SER A 212 -7.77 11.56 -16.72
N VAL A 213 -7.37 10.29 -16.63
CA VAL A 213 -8.09 9.28 -15.83
C VAL A 213 -7.81 9.40 -14.33
N GLY A 214 -6.85 10.24 -13.95
CA GLY A 214 -6.40 10.47 -12.59
C GLY A 214 -4.90 10.81 -12.54
N ILE A 215 -4.35 10.86 -11.34
CA ILE A 215 -2.96 11.24 -11.08
C ILE A 215 -2.24 10.22 -10.21
N LEU A 216 -0.98 9.92 -10.54
CA LEU A 216 -0.10 9.07 -9.75
C LEU A 216 0.91 9.94 -8.98
N SER A 217 0.97 9.73 -7.67
CA SER A 217 1.95 10.29 -6.76
C SER A 217 3.13 9.33 -6.60
N ILE A 218 4.28 9.69 -7.14
CA ILE A 218 5.54 8.95 -7.01
C ILE A 218 6.42 9.69 -6.02
N GLY A 219 6.38 9.25 -4.76
CA GLY A 219 7.08 9.91 -3.66
C GLY A 219 6.78 9.26 -2.32
N GLY A 220 6.77 10.09 -1.27
CA GLY A 220 6.28 9.71 0.06
C GLY A 220 4.98 10.43 0.38
N ASP A 221 4.55 10.38 1.65
CA ASP A 221 3.30 11.01 2.10
C ASP A 221 3.27 12.53 1.82
N GLY A 222 4.41 13.24 1.90
CA GLY A 222 4.52 14.66 1.57
C GLY A 222 4.18 14.99 0.10
N THR A 223 4.46 14.08 -0.84
CA THR A 223 4.07 14.27 -2.25
C THR A 223 2.56 14.13 -2.42
N LEU A 224 1.94 13.17 -1.72
CA LEU A 224 0.48 13.06 -1.68
C LEU A 224 -0.16 14.29 -1.00
N TYR A 225 0.41 14.76 0.11
CA TYR A 225 -0.04 15.97 0.81
C TYR A 225 -0.11 17.17 -0.14
N GLU A 226 0.92 17.40 -0.95
CA GLU A 226 0.93 18.48 -1.95
C GLU A 226 -0.20 18.31 -2.97
N LEU A 227 -0.38 17.12 -3.54
CA LEU A 227 -1.43 16.86 -4.53
C LEU A 227 -2.84 17.05 -3.94
N VAL A 228 -3.08 16.57 -2.72
CA VAL A 228 -4.38 16.70 -2.03
C VAL A 228 -4.71 18.17 -1.78
N ASN A 229 -3.75 18.95 -1.29
CA ASN A 229 -3.95 20.37 -1.04
C ASN A 229 -4.10 21.18 -2.35
N GLY A 230 -3.43 20.77 -3.42
CA GLY A 230 -3.59 21.39 -4.75
C GLY A 230 -4.95 21.08 -5.38
N LEU A 231 -5.35 19.80 -5.38
CA LEU A 231 -6.65 19.36 -5.89
C LEU A 231 -7.82 19.99 -5.11
N CYS A 232 -7.70 20.16 -3.79
CA CYS A 232 -8.71 20.84 -2.99
C CYS A 232 -8.94 22.30 -3.42
N ARG A 233 -7.96 22.94 -4.08
CA ARG A 233 -8.06 24.29 -4.64
C ARG A 233 -8.36 24.31 -6.14
N ASN A 234 -8.32 23.16 -6.81
CA ASN A 234 -8.62 23.05 -8.23
C ASN A 234 -10.13 23.26 -8.48
N PRO A 235 -10.54 24.27 -9.26
CA PRO A 235 -11.96 24.57 -9.47
C PRO A 235 -12.77 23.40 -10.02
N LYS A 236 -12.18 22.61 -10.94
CA LYS A 236 -12.83 21.45 -11.54
C LYS A 236 -13.04 20.32 -10.53
N TYR A 237 -12.10 20.13 -9.60
CA TYR A 237 -12.26 19.16 -8.53
C TYR A 237 -13.37 19.57 -7.57
N VAL A 238 -13.40 20.85 -7.20
CA VAL A 238 -14.45 21.45 -6.34
C VAL A 238 -15.83 21.40 -7.00
N GLU A 239 -15.92 21.51 -8.32
CA GLU A 239 -17.14 21.29 -9.12
C GLU A 239 -17.61 19.83 -9.15
N GLY A 240 -16.85 18.89 -8.57
CA GLY A 240 -17.25 17.50 -8.38
C GLY A 240 -16.71 16.54 -9.44
N ILE A 241 -15.69 16.92 -10.23
CA ILE A 241 -15.03 15.96 -11.12
C ILE A 241 -14.38 14.86 -10.27
N CYS A 242 -14.79 13.62 -10.52
CA CYS A 242 -14.17 12.44 -9.93
C CYS A 242 -12.77 12.25 -10.52
N PHE A 243 -11.75 12.66 -9.76
CA PHE A 243 -10.35 12.57 -10.16
C PHE A 243 -9.53 11.76 -9.15
N PRO A 244 -9.27 10.47 -9.42
CA PRO A 244 -8.63 9.60 -8.45
C PRO A 244 -7.10 9.79 -8.37
N ILE A 245 -6.53 9.48 -7.21
CA ILE A 245 -5.10 9.59 -6.89
C ILE A 245 -4.51 8.20 -6.61
N GLY A 246 -3.53 7.76 -7.38
CA GLY A 246 -2.73 6.58 -7.08
C GLY A 246 -1.48 6.95 -6.28
N VAL A 247 -1.13 6.16 -5.27
CA VAL A 247 0.07 6.40 -4.45
C VAL A 247 1.06 5.27 -4.69
N LEU A 248 2.28 5.63 -5.10
CA LEU A 248 3.35 4.67 -5.29
C LEU A 248 4.47 4.98 -4.27
N PRO A 249 4.83 4.01 -3.40
CA PRO A 249 5.68 4.26 -2.22
C PRO A 249 7.17 4.30 -2.59
N PHE A 250 7.64 5.45 -3.07
CA PHE A 250 9.06 5.68 -3.37
C PHE A 250 9.80 6.38 -2.21
N GLY A 251 9.07 6.85 -1.19
CA GLY A 251 9.61 7.50 -0.01
C GLY A 251 10.05 6.57 1.10
N SER A 252 10.58 7.16 2.18
CA SER A 252 10.97 6.45 3.41
C SER A 252 9.84 6.36 4.45
N GLY A 253 8.94 7.35 4.46
CA GLY A 253 7.66 7.33 5.18
C GLY A 253 6.56 7.26 4.13
N ASN A 254 5.82 6.14 4.13
CA ASN A 254 4.72 5.87 3.21
C ASN A 254 3.52 5.33 4.02
N GLY A 255 3.12 6.07 5.05
CA GLY A 255 2.05 5.68 5.96
C GLY A 255 0.71 5.48 5.24
N VAL A 256 0.38 6.36 4.29
CA VAL A 256 -0.87 6.22 3.51
C VAL A 256 -0.79 5.02 2.59
N ALA A 257 0.33 4.83 1.89
CA ALA A 257 0.51 3.67 1.01
C ALA A 257 0.48 2.35 1.79
N ALA A 258 1.07 2.30 2.98
CA ALA A 258 1.00 1.13 3.87
C ALA A 258 -0.43 0.86 4.33
N SER A 259 -1.19 1.91 4.67
CA SER A 259 -2.60 1.82 5.04
C SER A 259 -3.48 1.34 3.87
N LEU A 260 -3.11 1.70 2.64
CA LEU A 260 -3.70 1.17 1.40
C LEU A 260 -3.12 -0.19 0.98
N GLN A 261 -2.30 -0.86 1.81
CA GLN A 261 -1.66 -2.14 1.48
C GLN A 261 -0.85 -2.13 0.17
N CYS A 262 -0.32 -0.97 -0.23
CA CYS A 262 0.46 -0.77 -1.46
C CYS A 262 1.98 -0.93 -1.23
N SER A 263 2.43 -1.46 -0.09
CA SER A 263 3.85 -1.41 0.32
C SER A 263 4.72 -2.60 -0.10
N GLU A 264 4.17 -3.68 -0.67
CA GLU A 264 4.93 -4.93 -0.88
C GLU A 264 5.61 -5.06 -2.27
N SER A 265 5.02 -4.52 -3.34
CA SER A 265 5.61 -4.49 -4.69
C SER A 265 5.18 -3.24 -5.45
N LEU A 266 6.16 -2.57 -6.07
CA LEU A 266 5.90 -1.39 -6.89
C LEU A 266 5.05 -1.75 -8.11
N GLU A 267 5.43 -2.79 -8.84
CA GLU A 267 4.72 -3.26 -10.03
C GLU A 267 3.27 -3.60 -9.69
N TRP A 268 3.05 -4.28 -8.56
CA TRP A 268 1.71 -4.60 -8.09
C TRP A 268 0.89 -3.35 -7.77
N SER A 269 1.49 -2.35 -7.14
CA SER A 269 0.81 -1.09 -6.81
C SER A 269 0.34 -0.36 -8.07
N VAL A 270 1.17 -0.35 -9.12
CA VAL A 270 0.78 0.22 -10.43
C VAL A 270 -0.36 -0.59 -11.05
N LEU A 271 -0.26 -1.92 -11.05
CA LEU A 271 -1.30 -2.81 -11.57
C LEU A 271 -2.64 -2.59 -10.84
N GLN A 272 -2.62 -2.39 -9.52
CA GLN A 272 -3.79 -2.05 -8.73
C GLN A 272 -4.37 -0.69 -9.11
N CYS A 273 -3.52 0.31 -9.35
CA CYS A 273 -3.98 1.63 -9.81
C CYS A 273 -4.70 1.53 -11.16
N VAL A 274 -4.08 0.83 -12.13
CA VAL A 274 -4.63 0.56 -13.46
C VAL A 274 -5.98 -0.16 -13.35
N ARG A 275 -6.04 -1.22 -12.52
CA ARG A 275 -7.26 -2.01 -12.28
C ARG A 275 -8.37 -1.16 -11.70
N SER A 276 -8.09 -0.40 -10.64
CA SER A 276 -9.03 0.49 -9.96
C SER A 276 -9.65 1.49 -10.92
N CYS A 277 -8.81 2.09 -11.77
CA CYS A 277 -9.28 2.94 -12.85
C CYS A 277 -10.15 2.19 -13.84
N ARG A 278 -9.83 0.95 -14.24
CA ARG A 278 -10.64 0.23 -15.24
C ARG A 278 -12.05 -0.11 -14.77
N VAL A 279 -12.20 -0.46 -13.50
CA VAL A 279 -13.49 -0.83 -12.91
C VAL A 279 -14.19 0.35 -12.22
N GLN A 280 -13.54 1.51 -12.14
CA GLN A 280 -14.02 2.69 -11.43
C GLN A 280 -14.38 2.38 -9.97
N SER A 281 -13.50 1.64 -9.31
CA SER A 281 -13.61 1.30 -7.89
C SER A 281 -12.41 1.87 -7.16
N TYR A 282 -12.67 2.66 -6.13
CA TYR A 282 -11.67 3.47 -5.43
C TYR A 282 -11.88 3.36 -3.92
N GLN A 283 -10.77 3.37 -3.18
CA GLN A 283 -10.80 3.52 -1.73
C GLN A 283 -10.94 4.99 -1.38
N MET A 284 -11.87 5.33 -0.48
CA MET A 284 -12.04 6.71 -0.03
C MET A 284 -10.93 7.08 0.98
N LEU A 285 -10.38 8.28 0.82
CA LEU A 285 -9.50 8.95 1.77
C LEU A 285 -10.16 10.25 2.24
N CYS A 286 -10.33 10.39 3.55
CA CYS A 286 -10.85 11.57 4.22
C CYS A 286 -9.70 12.26 4.98
N PRO A 287 -8.98 13.23 4.37
CA PRO A 287 -8.00 14.02 5.08
C PRO A 287 -8.66 15.00 6.06
N ALA A 288 -8.01 15.24 7.19
CA ALA A 288 -8.50 16.17 8.21
C ALA A 288 -8.03 17.60 7.92
N TRP A 289 -8.84 18.59 8.27
CA TRP A 289 -8.39 19.98 8.27
C TRP A 289 -7.41 20.22 9.41
N VAL A 290 -6.39 21.04 9.15
CA VAL A 290 -5.41 21.48 10.13
C VAL A 290 -5.29 22.99 10.08
N VAL A 291 -5.38 23.60 11.26
CA VAL A 291 -5.09 25.00 11.50
C VAL A 291 -3.92 25.08 12.46
N ARG A 292 -2.97 25.97 12.17
CA ARG A 292 -1.81 26.24 13.00
C ARG A 292 -1.82 27.71 13.38
N ASP A 293 -1.32 28.04 14.56
CA ASP A 293 -1.23 29.42 15.03
C ASP A 293 -0.20 30.28 14.28
N ASP A 294 0.74 29.65 13.58
CA ASP A 294 1.78 30.30 12.78
C ASP A 294 1.42 30.52 11.30
N LEU A 295 0.24 30.06 10.86
CA LEU A 295 -0.24 30.19 9.48
C LEU A 295 -1.65 30.78 9.42
N ASP A 296 -1.89 31.63 8.44
CA ASP A 296 -3.20 32.25 8.22
C ASP A 296 -4.20 31.34 7.46
N GLU A 297 -3.73 30.21 6.92
CA GLU A 297 -4.54 29.30 6.11
C GLU A 297 -4.66 27.91 6.73
N LYS A 298 -5.87 27.33 6.63
CA LYS A 298 -6.08 25.91 6.91
C LYS A 298 -5.51 25.04 5.79
N ARG A 299 -4.94 23.89 6.15
CA ARG A 299 -4.39 22.89 5.23
C ARG A 299 -5.03 21.53 5.48
N LEU A 300 -5.02 20.65 4.49
CA LEU A 300 -5.43 19.26 4.66
C LEU A 300 -4.25 18.41 5.10
N SER A 301 -4.45 17.57 6.11
CA SER A 301 -3.52 16.55 6.56
C SER A 301 -3.97 15.17 6.08
N VAL A 302 -3.05 14.44 5.45
CA VAL A 302 -3.31 13.12 4.85
C VAL A 302 -2.98 11.96 5.79
N LEU A 303 -2.26 12.22 6.88
CA LEU A 303 -1.88 11.23 7.88
C LEU A 303 -2.27 11.62 9.30
N GLY A 304 -1.78 12.75 9.79
CA GLY A 304 -1.99 13.16 11.17
C GLY A 304 -0.91 14.04 11.78
N VAL A 305 -1.04 14.26 13.08
CA VAL A 305 -0.15 15.08 13.90
C VAL A 305 0.43 14.26 15.05
N THR A 306 1.71 14.44 15.32
CA THR A 306 2.39 13.86 16.49
C THR A 306 3.05 14.93 17.33
N TRP A 307 3.15 14.65 18.63
CA TRP A 307 3.77 15.49 19.62
C TRP A 307 4.46 14.65 20.70
N GLY A 308 5.56 15.15 21.26
CA GLY A 308 6.38 14.42 22.23
C GLY A 308 7.28 13.37 21.60
N LEU A 309 7.43 12.21 22.25
CA LEU A 309 8.44 11.21 21.92
C LEU A 309 8.51 10.82 20.43
N VAL A 310 7.36 10.64 19.78
CA VAL A 310 7.32 10.29 18.35
C VAL A 310 7.80 11.46 17.48
N ALA A 311 7.25 12.66 17.66
CA ALA A 311 7.70 13.87 16.95
C ALA A 311 9.20 14.15 17.19
N ASP A 312 9.65 13.98 18.43
CA ASP A 312 11.05 14.08 18.82
C ASP A 312 11.94 13.08 18.09
N THR A 313 11.43 11.87 17.84
CA THR A 313 12.14 10.83 17.10
C THR A 313 12.19 11.16 15.62
N ASP A 314 11.11 11.65 15.03
CA ASP A 314 11.08 12.09 13.64
C ASP A 314 12.14 13.17 13.38
N VAL A 315 12.16 14.22 14.21
CA VAL A 315 13.12 15.33 14.11
C VAL A 315 14.55 14.87 14.31
N ASP A 316 14.82 14.13 15.39
CA ASP A 316 16.19 13.74 15.71
C ASP A 316 16.77 12.71 14.74
N SER A 317 15.91 11.84 14.18
CA SER A 317 16.31 10.78 13.25
C SER A 317 16.77 11.33 11.90
N ASP A 318 16.54 12.61 11.63
CA ASP A 318 16.94 13.24 10.39
C ASP A 318 18.47 13.28 10.21
N THR A 319 19.19 13.43 11.33
CA THR A 319 20.66 13.33 11.39
C THR A 319 21.19 11.93 11.02
N CYS A 320 20.32 10.92 11.06
CA CYS A 320 20.63 9.52 10.85
C CYS A 320 19.97 8.92 9.61
N ARG A 321 19.65 9.72 8.57
CA ARG A 321 19.06 9.22 7.30
C ARG A 321 19.84 8.07 6.66
N TRP A 322 21.16 8.00 6.88
CA TRP A 322 22.02 6.92 6.37
C TRP A 322 21.71 5.53 6.96
N LEU A 323 21.01 5.46 8.10
CA LEU A 323 20.55 4.19 8.71
C LEU A 323 19.26 3.64 8.08
N GLY A 324 18.68 4.32 7.09
CA GLY A 324 17.41 3.92 6.49
C GLY A 324 16.29 3.86 7.53
N SER A 325 15.42 2.86 7.47
CA SER A 325 14.29 2.72 8.42
C SER A 325 14.74 2.41 9.86
N ALA A 326 15.91 1.78 10.06
CA ALA A 326 16.42 1.44 11.39
C ALA A 326 16.73 2.68 12.25
N ARG A 327 16.82 3.86 11.65
CA ARG A 327 17.00 5.13 12.38
C ARG A 327 15.90 5.37 13.41
N PHE A 328 14.65 4.98 13.09
CA PHE A 328 13.52 5.18 13.98
C PHE A 328 13.61 4.30 15.22
N ASP A 329 14.10 3.06 15.08
CA ASP A 329 14.33 2.16 16.22
C ASP A 329 15.44 2.69 17.13
N VAL A 330 16.58 3.06 16.55
CA VAL A 330 17.76 3.51 17.31
C VAL A 330 17.48 4.84 18.03
N VAL A 331 16.95 5.82 17.30
CA VAL A 331 16.67 7.15 17.85
C VAL A 331 15.45 7.10 18.78
N GLY A 332 14.43 6.29 18.46
CA GLY A 332 13.27 6.07 19.30
C GLY A 332 13.66 5.48 20.66
N LEU A 333 14.53 4.47 20.69
CA LEU A 333 15.04 3.91 21.94
C LEU A 333 15.87 4.92 22.74
N ARG A 334 16.75 5.68 22.08
CA ARG A 334 17.53 6.74 22.73
C ARG A 334 16.61 7.78 23.36
N ASN A 335 15.65 8.30 22.60
CA ASN A 335 14.74 9.33 23.06
C ASN A 335 13.83 8.79 24.17
N LEU A 336 13.41 7.53 24.09
CA LEU A 336 12.67 6.86 25.15
C LEU A 336 13.45 6.80 26.46
N LEU A 337 14.77 6.59 26.41
CA LEU A 337 15.62 6.49 27.60
C LEU A 337 16.02 7.85 28.18
N PHE A 338 16.12 8.90 27.36
CA PHE A 338 16.78 10.15 27.75
C PHE A 338 15.93 11.42 27.61
N LYS A 339 14.83 11.42 26.85
CA LYS A 339 13.96 12.61 26.73
C LYS A 339 12.84 12.58 27.78
N ASP A 340 12.58 13.75 28.34
CA ASP A 340 11.46 13.99 29.25
C ASP A 340 10.14 14.19 28.50
N GLY A 341 9.02 13.96 29.18
CA GLY A 341 7.69 14.29 28.65
C GLY A 341 7.50 15.81 28.44
N ARG A 342 6.65 16.16 27.48
CA ARG A 342 6.34 17.52 27.04
C ARG A 342 5.16 18.10 27.81
N ARG A 343 5.20 19.41 28.08
CA ARG A 343 4.11 20.12 28.77
C ARG A 343 3.22 20.81 27.76
N GLY A 344 1.91 20.60 27.89
CA GLY A 344 0.94 21.10 26.93
C GLY A 344 -0.48 20.94 27.42
N ARG A 345 -1.42 21.49 26.66
CA ARG A 345 -2.86 21.29 26.84
C ARG A 345 -3.41 20.50 25.66
N ILE A 346 -4.23 19.50 25.96
CA ILE A 346 -4.87 18.64 24.97
C ILE A 346 -6.38 18.74 25.13
N SER A 347 -7.05 19.25 24.10
CA SER A 347 -8.50 19.38 24.07
C SER A 347 -9.05 18.57 22.90
N LEU A 348 -10.11 17.79 23.13
CA LEU A 348 -10.68 16.89 22.12
C LEU A 348 -12.21 16.93 22.16
N VAL A 349 -12.83 16.65 21.01
CA VAL A 349 -14.27 16.48 20.86
C VAL A 349 -14.52 15.06 20.37
N CYS A 350 -14.84 14.15 21.29
CA CYS A 350 -15.08 12.75 20.95
C CYS A 350 -16.22 12.62 19.93
N SER A 351 -16.04 11.69 19.00
CA SER A 351 -17.14 11.25 18.14
C SER A 351 -18.19 10.51 18.98
N ASP A 352 -19.46 10.57 18.56
CA ASP A 352 -20.58 9.85 19.21
C ASP A 352 -20.42 8.31 19.19
N GLY A 353 -19.39 7.78 18.51
CA GLY A 353 -19.05 6.37 18.40
C GLY A 353 -18.41 5.78 19.66
N GLN A 354 -19.12 5.73 20.79
CA GLN A 354 -18.69 4.98 21.98
C GLN A 354 -18.53 3.46 21.72
N SER A 355 -19.23 2.92 20.71
CA SER A 355 -19.27 1.49 20.39
C SER A 355 -17.93 0.88 19.96
N ALA A 356 -17.08 1.62 19.25
CA ALA A 356 -15.76 1.11 18.84
C ALA A 356 -14.75 1.05 20.01
N LEU A 357 -14.90 1.94 21.00
CA LEU A 357 -14.08 1.94 22.21
C LEU A 357 -14.50 0.84 23.20
N ASP A 358 -15.80 0.52 23.26
CA ASP A 358 -16.34 -0.59 24.07
C ASP A 358 -15.92 -1.98 23.53
N GLU A 359 -15.75 -2.11 22.21
CA GLU A 359 -15.22 -3.33 21.56
C GLU A 359 -13.73 -3.58 21.83
N ILE A 360 -12.95 -2.52 22.11
CA ILE A 360 -11.56 -2.61 22.58
C ILE A 360 -11.57 -3.03 24.07
N ARG A 361 -11.90 -4.31 24.29
CA ARG A 361 -12.00 -5.04 25.57
C ARG A 361 -11.59 -4.25 26.83
N GLY A 362 -12.58 -3.77 27.58
CA GLY A 362 -12.40 -3.30 28.96
C GLY A 362 -11.90 -1.85 29.09
N PHE A 363 -11.97 -1.06 28.02
CA PHE A 363 -11.82 0.39 28.08
C PHE A 363 -12.99 0.99 28.88
N GLN A 364 -12.71 1.48 30.09
CA GLN A 364 -13.57 2.44 30.76
C GLN A 364 -12.79 3.75 30.81
N ASN A 365 -13.12 4.69 29.93
CA ASN A 365 -12.66 6.07 30.09
C ASN A 365 -13.19 6.59 31.43
N ARG A 366 -12.30 6.70 32.42
CA ARG A 366 -12.62 7.24 33.75
C ARG A 366 -12.70 8.77 33.75
N GLU A 367 -12.20 9.39 32.68
CA GLU A 367 -12.29 10.81 32.40
C GLU A 367 -13.28 10.97 31.23
N GLY A 368 -14.22 11.91 31.35
CA GLY A 368 -15.22 12.14 30.31
C GLY A 368 -14.59 12.55 28.97
N PRO A 369 -15.38 12.57 27.89
CA PRO A 369 -14.94 12.90 26.51
C PRO A 369 -14.50 14.36 26.29
N GLY A 370 -14.16 15.09 27.36
CA GLY A 370 -13.82 16.51 27.34
C GLY A 370 -12.39 16.79 27.74
N ASP A 371 -11.92 18.00 27.40
CA ASP A 371 -10.60 18.59 27.65
C ASP A 371 -9.73 17.83 28.68
N LEU A 372 -8.67 17.18 28.21
CA LEU A 372 -7.67 16.54 29.09
C LEU A 372 -6.84 17.59 29.85
N GLY A 373 -7.00 18.87 29.48
CA GLY A 373 -6.45 20.01 30.18
C GLY A 373 -4.93 20.09 30.06
N ALA A 374 -4.33 20.93 30.90
CA ALA A 374 -2.88 21.08 30.95
C ALA A 374 -2.24 19.90 31.69
N GLY A 375 -1.20 19.31 31.10
CA GLY A 375 -0.52 18.15 31.66
C GLY A 375 0.88 17.96 31.11
N THR A 376 1.53 16.90 31.58
CA THR A 376 2.79 16.41 30.99
C THR A 376 2.54 15.09 30.29
N TYR A 377 2.90 15.03 29.01
CA TYR A 377 2.65 13.89 28.13
C TYR A 377 3.96 13.35 27.59
N SER A 378 4.12 12.04 27.57
CA SER A 378 5.27 11.40 26.90
C SER A 378 5.11 11.48 25.39
N SER A 379 3.91 11.20 24.87
CA SER A 379 3.60 11.37 23.46
C SER A 379 2.10 11.52 23.24
N VAL A 380 1.72 12.30 22.23
CA VAL A 380 0.38 12.35 21.65
C VAL A 380 0.51 12.04 20.17
N MET A 381 -0.30 11.11 19.68
CA MET A 381 -0.32 10.65 18.29
C MET A 381 -1.76 10.74 17.82
N ALA A 382 -2.02 11.48 16.76
CA ALA A 382 -3.36 11.64 16.22
C ALA A 382 -3.32 11.38 14.73
N TYR A 383 -3.95 10.28 14.29
CA TYR A 383 -3.87 9.80 12.92
C TYR A 383 -5.25 9.55 12.32
N THR A 384 -5.36 9.77 11.01
CA THR A 384 -6.51 9.40 10.17
C THR A 384 -6.27 8.07 9.43
N ALA A 385 -5.05 7.52 9.52
CA ALA A 385 -4.61 6.28 8.89
C ALA A 385 -3.90 5.37 9.90
N PRO A 386 -4.00 4.03 9.78
CA PRO A 386 -3.36 3.14 10.76
C PRO A 386 -1.85 3.25 10.86
N PHE A 387 -1.20 3.32 9.70
CA PHE A 387 0.24 3.26 9.60
C PHE A 387 0.82 4.67 9.47
N ALA A 388 1.77 4.99 10.35
CA ALA A 388 2.61 6.18 10.19
C ALA A 388 3.74 5.94 9.19
N THR A 389 4.27 4.72 9.19
CA THR A 389 5.20 4.19 8.21
C THR A 389 4.82 2.72 7.94
N PRO A 390 5.37 2.05 6.91
CA PRO A 390 5.16 0.62 6.73
C PRO A 390 5.56 -0.25 7.93
N GLN A 391 6.38 0.27 8.86
CA GLN A 391 6.83 -0.45 10.05
C GLN A 391 5.96 -0.19 11.28
N TYR A 392 5.39 1.00 11.44
CA TYR A 392 4.71 1.40 12.67
C TYR A 392 3.21 1.65 12.46
N ASN A 393 2.41 0.86 13.17
CA ASN A 393 0.96 0.96 13.22
C ASN A 393 0.54 1.66 14.51
N PHE A 394 0.60 2.99 14.53
CA PHE A 394 0.29 3.78 15.72
C PHE A 394 -1.21 3.91 15.99
N ALA A 395 -2.07 3.75 14.97
CA ALA A 395 -3.51 3.91 15.12
C ALA A 395 -4.28 2.71 14.49
N PRO A 396 -4.16 1.50 15.06
CA PRO A 396 -4.62 0.26 14.42
C PRO A 396 -6.12 0.20 14.07
N PHE A 397 -6.95 1.07 14.65
CA PHE A 397 -8.38 1.14 14.36
C PHE A 397 -8.79 2.37 13.54
N ALA A 398 -7.82 3.18 13.09
CA ALA A 398 -8.06 4.27 12.15
C ALA A 398 -8.54 3.73 10.80
N LYS A 399 -9.36 4.49 10.11
CA LYS A 399 -9.89 4.14 8.79
C LYS A 399 -9.77 5.34 7.87
N LEU A 400 -9.20 5.13 6.69
CA LEU A 400 -8.97 6.19 5.72
C LEU A 400 -10.28 6.85 5.28
N GLU A 401 -11.37 6.09 5.23
CA GLU A 401 -12.70 6.56 4.87
C GLU A 401 -13.49 7.20 6.03
N SER A 402 -12.94 7.19 7.25
CA SER A 402 -13.63 7.78 8.40
C SER A 402 -13.32 9.25 8.56
N GLN A 403 -14.32 10.04 8.93
CA GLN A 403 -14.16 11.43 9.40
C GLN A 403 -13.88 11.46 10.91
N GLU A 404 -12.98 10.58 11.35
CA GLU A 404 -12.57 10.45 12.74
C GLU A 404 -11.05 10.44 12.81
N ILE A 405 -10.55 10.98 13.93
CA ILE A 405 -9.14 11.05 14.26
C ILE A 405 -8.93 10.09 15.43
N ASP A 406 -8.05 9.13 15.24
CA ASP A 406 -7.65 8.19 16.26
C ASP A 406 -6.52 8.82 17.08
N VAL A 407 -6.85 9.19 18.32
CA VAL A 407 -5.95 9.90 19.23
C VAL A 407 -5.42 8.92 20.26
N VAL A 408 -4.12 8.64 20.19
CA VAL A 408 -3.37 7.77 21.10
C VAL A 408 -2.48 8.62 21.99
N ILE A 409 -2.71 8.56 23.30
CA ILE A 409 -2.02 9.41 24.28
C ILE A 409 -1.26 8.54 25.28
N LEU A 410 0.02 8.85 25.40
CA LEU A 410 0.92 8.34 26.41
C LEU A 410 1.15 9.46 27.44
N ARG A 411 0.45 9.41 28.57
CA ARG A 411 0.71 10.35 29.67
C ARG A 411 2.09 10.08 30.27
N LYS A 412 2.77 11.14 30.75
CA LYS A 412 4.01 10.96 31.52
C LYS A 412 3.66 10.23 32.82
N GLN A 413 3.93 8.94 32.86
CA GLN A 413 4.07 8.18 34.09
C GLN A 413 5.58 8.06 34.34
N ASN A 414 6.02 8.13 35.59
CA ASN A 414 7.42 7.92 35.97
C ASN A 414 8.02 6.78 35.14
N PHE A 415 9.10 7.05 34.41
CA PHE A 415 9.86 6.12 33.54
C PHE A 415 9.60 4.66 33.91
N SER A 416 8.70 3.99 33.19
CA SER A 416 8.21 2.68 33.57
C SER A 416 8.70 1.66 32.58
N CYS A 417 9.25 0.55 33.07
CA CYS A 417 9.65 -0.62 32.28
C CYS A 417 8.57 -1.07 31.26
N LYS A 418 7.32 -0.61 31.40
CA LYS A 418 6.22 -0.79 30.45
C LYS A 418 6.48 -0.18 29.08
N MET A 419 6.90 1.09 28.98
CA MET A 419 7.11 1.73 27.67
C MET A 419 8.28 1.09 26.93
N LEU A 420 9.36 0.78 27.67
CA LEU A 420 10.47 -0.01 27.16
C LEU A 420 10.03 -1.42 26.75
N LYS A 421 9.16 -2.08 27.53
CA LYS A 421 8.61 -3.39 27.18
C LYS A 421 7.75 -3.33 25.92
N MET A 422 6.90 -2.32 25.76
CA MET A 422 6.10 -2.12 24.55
C MET A 422 7.01 -1.97 23.33
N PHE A 423 8.02 -1.09 23.43
CA PHE A 423 9.02 -0.89 22.38
C PHE A 423 9.77 -2.19 22.04
N LEU A 424 10.43 -2.83 23.02
CA LEU A 424 11.23 -4.05 22.80
C LEU A 424 10.40 -5.26 22.37
N SER A 425 9.11 -5.29 22.70
CA SER A 425 8.21 -6.37 22.28
C SER A 425 7.68 -6.19 20.85
N GLY A 426 7.92 -5.05 20.21
CA GLY A 426 7.36 -4.72 18.90
C GLY A 426 5.88 -4.34 18.92
N ALA A 427 5.39 -3.76 20.03
CA ALA A 427 3.96 -3.46 20.21
C ALA A 427 3.48 -2.25 19.38
N PHE A 428 4.39 -1.35 18.99
CA PHE A 428 4.07 -0.21 18.13
C PHE A 428 3.97 -0.63 16.66
N GLU A 429 4.78 -1.59 16.26
CA GLU A 429 4.81 -2.17 14.92
C GLU A 429 3.56 -2.99 14.63
N ARG A 430 3.10 -3.75 15.64
CA ARG A 430 1.87 -4.57 15.53
C ARG A 430 0.59 -3.81 15.91
N GLY A 431 0.69 -2.57 16.40
CA GLY A 431 -0.45 -1.84 16.95
C GLY A 431 -0.97 -2.38 18.30
N ALA A 432 -0.29 -3.33 18.94
CA ALA A 432 -0.73 -3.93 20.21
C ALA A 432 -0.59 -2.99 21.43
N HIS A 433 0.14 -1.88 21.31
CA HIS A 433 0.36 -0.92 22.39
C HIS A 433 -0.94 -0.29 22.91
N VAL A 434 -1.96 -0.12 22.05
CA VAL A 434 -3.28 0.42 22.44
C VAL A 434 -4.06 -0.50 23.39
N LEU A 435 -3.62 -1.75 23.55
CA LEU A 435 -4.22 -2.72 24.48
C LEU A 435 -3.71 -2.58 25.92
N ASP A 436 -2.61 -1.83 26.13
CA ASP A 436 -2.11 -1.57 27.48
C ASP A 436 -2.95 -0.48 28.15
N ARG A 437 -3.43 -0.72 29.37
CA ARG A 437 -4.30 0.19 30.13
C ARG A 437 -3.66 1.55 30.46
N SER A 438 -2.34 1.70 30.28
CA SER A 438 -1.65 2.97 30.45
C SER A 438 -1.68 3.87 29.21
N VAL A 439 -2.14 3.34 28.07
CA VAL A 439 -2.35 4.09 26.83
C VAL A 439 -3.80 4.53 26.78
N LEU A 440 -4.02 5.82 26.55
CA LEU A 440 -5.36 6.34 26.30
C LEU A 440 -5.62 6.34 24.79
N TYR A 441 -6.81 5.93 24.39
CA TYR A 441 -7.23 5.85 23.00
C TYR A 441 -8.60 6.52 22.87
N PHE A 442 -8.73 7.44 21.91
CA PHE A 442 -9.97 8.15 21.66
C PHE A 442 -10.25 8.20 20.15
N LYS A 443 -11.53 8.09 19.79
CA LYS A 443 -12.04 8.52 18.50
C LYS A 443 -12.54 9.95 18.63
N SER A 444 -12.02 10.86 17.82
CA SER A 444 -12.29 12.29 17.93
C SER A 444 -12.67 12.89 16.58
N ARG A 445 -13.63 13.82 16.54
CA ARG A 445 -13.84 14.67 15.36
C ARG A 445 -12.89 15.84 15.32
N GLU A 446 -12.36 16.24 16.48
CA GLU A 446 -11.48 17.39 16.63
C GLU A 446 -10.46 17.15 17.75
N LEU A 447 -9.23 17.59 17.53
CA LEU A 447 -8.16 17.61 18.52
C LEU A 447 -7.39 18.93 18.41
N THR A 448 -7.15 19.56 19.55
CA THR A 448 -6.26 20.71 19.69
C THR A 448 -5.10 20.35 20.62
N ILE A 449 -3.88 20.59 20.15
CA ILE A 449 -2.63 20.45 20.91
C ILE A 449 -2.02 21.84 21.07
N GLU A 450 -1.89 22.29 22.31
CA GLU A 450 -1.19 23.53 22.68
C GLU A 450 0.08 23.18 23.45
N THR A 451 1.24 23.52 22.90
CA THR A 451 2.54 23.31 23.54
C THR A 451 2.84 24.47 24.48
N LEU A 452 3.19 24.16 25.73
CA LEU A 452 3.54 25.16 26.76
C LEU A 452 5.05 25.32 26.95
N ASP A 453 5.84 24.49 26.26
CA ASP A 453 7.30 24.43 26.31
C ASP A 453 7.96 24.63 24.94
N ASN A 454 7.20 25.11 23.94
CA ASN A 454 7.63 25.29 22.55
C ASN A 454 8.28 24.03 21.95
N SER A 455 7.80 22.86 22.36
CA SER A 455 8.29 21.58 21.87
C SER A 455 7.83 21.31 20.43
N PRO A 456 8.63 20.56 19.65
CA PRO A 456 8.32 20.35 18.24
C PRO A 456 7.02 19.53 18.08
N LEU A 457 6.18 20.01 17.17
CA LEU A 457 5.04 19.28 16.61
C LEU A 457 5.42 18.78 15.22
N VAL A 458 4.95 17.60 14.84
CA VAL A 458 5.20 17.02 13.51
C VAL A 458 3.85 16.75 12.85
N LEU A 459 3.66 17.27 11.65
CA LEU A 459 2.43 17.14 10.86
C LEU A 459 2.76 16.40 9.56
N ASP A 460 2.09 15.28 9.30
CA ASP A 460 2.34 14.41 8.14
C ASP A 460 3.83 14.05 7.92
N GLY A 461 4.59 13.97 9.01
CA GLY A 461 6.04 13.69 8.99
C GLY A 461 6.93 14.93 8.83
N GLU A 462 6.37 16.13 8.71
CA GLU A 462 7.10 17.39 8.60
C GLU A 462 7.10 18.18 9.92
N LEU A 463 8.25 18.72 10.31
CA LEU A 463 8.37 19.56 11.50
C LEU A 463 7.61 20.88 11.34
N THR A 464 6.73 21.19 12.28
CA THR A 464 6.08 22.50 12.38
C THR A 464 6.65 23.32 13.54
N ARG A 465 6.59 24.66 13.40
CA ARG A 465 7.03 25.64 14.40
C ARG A 465 5.87 26.23 15.21
N ALA A 466 4.66 25.76 14.95
CA ALA A 466 3.44 26.15 15.63
C ALA A 466 3.51 25.84 17.14
N ASN A 467 2.99 26.71 17.98
CA ASN A 467 2.78 26.39 19.40
C ASN A 467 1.40 25.77 19.62
N GLN A 468 0.48 25.95 18.67
CA GLN A 468 -0.84 25.35 18.71
C GLN A 468 -1.21 24.76 17.35
N VAL A 469 -1.69 23.52 17.36
CA VAL A 469 -2.23 22.84 16.18
C VAL A 469 -3.62 22.31 16.51
N ARG A 470 -4.58 22.62 15.65
CA ARG A 470 -5.94 22.09 15.68
C ARG A 470 -6.16 21.23 14.44
N ILE A 471 -6.48 19.96 14.62
CA ILE A 471 -6.81 19.00 13.56
C ILE A 471 -8.27 18.56 13.74
N PHE A 472 -9.08 18.60 12.68
CA PHE A 472 -10.51 18.36 12.78
C PHE A 472 -11.19 17.93 11.47
N PHE A 473 -12.36 17.35 11.61
CA PHE A 473 -13.31 17.11 10.54
C PHE A 473 -14.56 17.98 10.72
N ASP A 474 -14.97 18.67 9.66
CA ASP A 474 -16.22 19.41 9.59
C ASP A 474 -17.08 18.90 8.41
N ASP A 475 -18.30 19.41 8.25
CA ASP A 475 -19.20 19.00 7.17
C ASP A 475 -18.66 19.37 5.77
N SER A 476 -17.64 20.23 5.69
CA SER A 476 -16.96 20.62 4.46
C SER A 476 -15.69 19.82 4.19
N SER A 477 -15.33 18.86 5.06
CA SER A 477 -14.14 18.04 4.88
C SER A 477 -14.22 17.25 3.57
N PRO A 478 -13.28 17.48 2.62
CA PRO A 478 -13.31 16.83 1.32
C PRO A 478 -12.95 15.35 1.45
N ALA A 479 -13.39 14.56 0.46
CA ALA A 479 -12.99 13.18 0.29
C ALA A 479 -12.26 13.02 -1.05
N PHE A 480 -11.32 12.08 -1.10
CA PHE A 480 -10.51 11.79 -2.28
C PHE A 480 -10.62 10.32 -2.64
N ASN A 481 -10.72 10.06 -3.94
CA ASN A 481 -10.74 8.70 -4.46
C ASN A 481 -9.31 8.21 -4.64
N MET A 482 -8.89 7.21 -3.87
CA MET A 482 -7.58 6.60 -4.01
C MET A 482 -7.67 5.44 -5.00
N MET A 483 -6.71 5.33 -5.93
CA MET A 483 -6.61 4.24 -6.90
C MET A 483 -6.18 2.93 -6.23
N HIS A 484 -7.06 2.40 -5.39
CA HIS A 484 -6.93 1.13 -4.72
C HIS A 484 -8.32 0.48 -4.70
N CYS A 485 -8.39 -0.77 -5.13
CA CYS A 485 -9.61 -1.56 -5.09
C CYS A 485 -9.35 -2.76 -4.19
N THR A 486 -10.06 -2.84 -3.07
CA THR A 486 -10.15 -4.07 -2.28
C THR A 486 -10.79 -5.15 -3.17
N MET A 487 -10.15 -6.31 -3.25
CA MET A 487 -10.55 -7.41 -4.14
C MET A 487 -11.74 -8.21 -3.60
#